data_AF-C5L7V7-F1
#
_entry.id   AF-C5L7V7-F1
#
_cell.length_a   1.000
_cell.length_b   1.000
_cell.length_c   1.000
_cell.angle_alpha   90.00
_cell.angle_beta   90.00
_cell.angle_gamma   90.00
#
_symmetry.space_group_name_H-M   'P 1'
#
loop_
_entity.id
_entity.type
_entity.pdbx_description
1 polymer ?
#
loop_
_entity_poly.entity_id
_entity_poly.type
_entity_poly.pdbx_seq_one_letter_code
_entity_poly.pdbx_strand_id
1 'polypeptide(L)'
;MLNMISAILAPHVAASEVLTPDAYKRIVTYAVAWAFGGLLETEGRKQFHEKLHSIQSACGDGDALPPLDGDQTVFEYVPNREDPSKAYPWLLWKPEVWKPPKKLNFSSLLIPTLDSCRAEFMINIISNLDRSRAPPNFQSALMVGASGTAKTSTAMMYVQGFSLDERLSKRINFSSATTPEGFQRTIESEVERKTGKTFCPPGGKPMTIFLDDMSMPLVNQWGDQVTLELTRQLVDMGGFYFLDKDKRGDFKTIEKLSYIGAMGHPGGGRNDIPNRTKSKFFAFNMVLPSVVSVDNIYGSILRARFNSKSGAPDKVVAMTEKLTVATIDVWDKIK
;
A
#
# COMPACT_ATOMS: atom_id res chain seq x y z
N MET A 1 5.14 13.46 1.01
CA MET A 1 5.33 14.33 -0.17
C MET A 1 6.73 14.17 -0.76
N LEU A 2 7.80 14.63 -0.10
CA LEU A 2 9.16 14.62 -0.67
C LEU A 2 9.62 13.22 -1.13
N ASN A 3 9.45 12.19 -0.30
CA ASN A 3 9.81 10.81 -0.68
C ASN A 3 9.09 10.38 -1.97
N MET A 4 7.81 10.72 -2.12
CA MET A 4 7.03 10.38 -3.30
C MET A 4 7.52 11.12 -4.56
N ILE A 5 7.88 12.40 -4.43
CA ILE A 5 8.50 13.17 -5.53
C ILE A 5 9.85 12.54 -5.91
N SER A 6 10.72 12.30 -4.92
CA SER A 6 12.01 11.65 -5.15
C SER A 6 11.87 10.29 -5.81
N ALA A 7 10.83 9.52 -5.48
CA ALA A 7 10.59 8.19 -6.03
C ALA A 7 10.19 8.22 -7.50
N ILE A 8 9.36 9.21 -7.85
CA ILE A 8 8.92 9.39 -9.23
C ILE A 8 10.09 9.90 -10.09
N LEU A 9 10.91 10.81 -9.54
CA LEU A 9 12.03 11.43 -10.26
C LEU A 9 13.30 10.58 -10.30
N ALA A 10 13.51 9.64 -9.38
CA ALA A 10 14.75 8.86 -9.27
C ALA A 10 15.20 8.19 -10.59
N PRO A 11 14.31 7.55 -11.38
CA PRO A 11 14.71 6.98 -12.67
C PRO A 11 15.21 8.01 -13.68
N HIS A 12 14.64 9.22 -13.69
CA HIS A 12 15.07 10.30 -14.59
C HIS A 12 16.42 10.88 -14.17
N VAL A 13 16.64 11.02 -12.85
CA VAL A 13 17.94 11.43 -12.33
C VAL A 13 19.01 10.40 -12.72
N ALA A 14 18.73 9.10 -12.59
CA ALA A 14 19.64 8.04 -13.00
C ALA A 14 19.92 8.06 -14.53
N ALA A 15 18.90 8.40 -15.33
CA ALA A 15 19.03 8.56 -16.78
C ALA A 15 19.61 9.92 -17.22
N SER A 16 19.89 10.84 -16.28
CA SER A 16 20.29 12.23 -16.58
C SER A 16 19.28 12.97 -17.50
N GLU A 17 18.00 12.63 -17.38
CA GLU A 17 16.92 13.22 -18.15
C GLU A 17 16.32 14.42 -17.42
N VAL A 18 16.18 15.55 -18.14
CA VAL A 18 15.50 16.74 -17.62
C VAL A 18 14.07 16.75 -18.15
N LEU A 19 13.12 16.70 -17.22
CA LEU A 19 11.70 16.76 -17.54
C LEU A 19 11.25 18.20 -17.86
N THR A 20 10.13 18.33 -18.57
CA THR A 20 9.51 19.63 -18.84
C THR A 20 8.91 20.24 -17.56
N PRO A 21 8.76 21.58 -17.50
CA PRO A 21 8.09 22.23 -16.36
C PRO A 21 6.72 21.64 -16.03
N ASP A 22 5.91 21.35 -17.05
CA ASP A 22 4.56 20.79 -16.87
C ASP A 22 4.59 19.39 -16.25
N ALA A 23 5.60 18.58 -16.60
CA ALA A 23 5.79 17.27 -15.97
C ALA A 23 6.06 17.42 -14.46
N TYR A 24 6.94 18.36 -14.08
CA TYR A 24 7.20 18.64 -12.67
C TYR A 24 5.94 19.12 -11.95
N LYS A 25 5.16 20.02 -12.56
CA LYS A 25 3.89 20.50 -11.98
C LYS A 25 2.93 19.35 -11.71
N ARG A 26 2.74 18.43 -12.66
CA ARG A 26 1.85 17.25 -12.50
C ARG A 26 2.36 16.28 -11.44
N ILE A 27 3.65 15.99 -11.41
CA ILE A 27 4.27 15.12 -10.39
C ILE A 27 4.08 15.72 -8.99
N VAL A 28 4.35 17.02 -8.83
CA VAL A 28 4.16 17.72 -7.54
C VAL A 28 2.69 17.70 -7.14
N THR A 29 1.77 17.99 -8.07
CA THR A 29 0.32 17.96 -7.84
C THR A 29 -0.12 16.59 -7.33
N TYR A 30 0.30 15.52 -8.00
CA TYR A 30 -0.01 14.15 -7.60
C TYR A 30 0.58 13.81 -6.22
N ALA A 31 1.83 14.20 -5.96
CA ALA A 31 2.50 13.92 -4.70
C ALA A 31 1.90 14.69 -3.51
N VAL A 32 1.45 15.93 -3.73
CA VAL A 32 0.71 16.71 -2.73
C VAL A 32 -0.65 16.08 -2.46
N ALA A 33 -1.39 15.73 -3.51
CA ALA A 33 -2.72 15.14 -3.37
C ALA A 33 -2.69 13.89 -2.49
N TRP A 34 -1.79 12.95 -2.77
CA TRP A 34 -1.70 11.74 -1.97
C TRP A 34 -0.99 11.90 -0.62
N ALA A 35 -0.05 12.84 -0.48
CA ALA A 35 0.61 13.05 0.81
C ALA A 35 -0.32 13.65 1.87
N PHE A 36 -1.30 14.47 1.46
CA PHE A 36 -2.21 15.15 2.39
C PHE A 36 -3.62 14.59 2.33
N GLY A 37 -4.19 14.48 1.12
CA GLY A 37 -5.54 13.94 0.94
C GLY A 37 -5.60 12.41 0.90
N GLY A 38 -4.47 11.72 0.73
CA GLY A 38 -4.42 10.26 0.73
C GLY A 38 -4.92 9.63 2.04
N LEU A 39 -4.79 10.32 3.18
CA LEU A 39 -5.27 9.88 4.49
C LEU A 39 -6.77 10.14 4.72
N LEU A 40 -7.41 10.93 3.88
CA LEU A 40 -8.81 11.31 4.05
C LEU A 40 -9.75 10.21 3.56
N GLU A 41 -10.97 10.20 4.11
CA GLU A 41 -12.12 9.46 3.58
C GLU A 41 -12.66 10.15 2.31
N THR A 42 -13.57 9.48 1.61
CA THR A 42 -14.13 9.93 0.31
C THR A 42 -14.60 11.38 0.33
N GLU A 43 -15.37 11.79 1.35
CA GLU A 43 -15.89 13.15 1.44
C GLU A 43 -14.78 14.19 1.69
N GLY A 44 -13.82 13.86 2.57
CA GLY A 44 -12.66 14.71 2.81
C GLY A 44 -11.78 14.85 1.57
N ARG A 45 -11.68 13.81 0.74
CA ARG A 45 -10.95 13.87 -0.55
C ARG A 45 -11.59 14.84 -1.54
N LYS A 46 -12.93 14.91 -1.58
CA LYS A 46 -13.65 15.89 -2.41
C LYS A 46 -13.37 17.33 -1.97
N GLN A 47 -13.51 17.61 -0.69
CA GLN A 47 -13.22 18.94 -0.12
C GLN A 47 -11.75 19.33 -0.33
N PHE A 48 -10.83 18.38 -0.13
CA PHE A 48 -9.41 18.60 -0.39
C PHE A 48 -9.16 18.90 -1.87
N HIS A 49 -9.81 18.15 -2.77
CA HIS A 49 -9.69 18.34 -4.21
C HIS A 49 -10.16 19.73 -4.65
N GLU A 50 -11.33 20.18 -4.18
CA GLU A 50 -11.83 21.53 -4.44
C GLU A 50 -10.87 22.62 -3.97
N LYS A 51 -10.28 22.43 -2.78
CA LYS A 51 -9.31 23.37 -2.24
C LYS A 51 -8.01 23.38 -3.04
N LEU A 52 -7.51 22.20 -3.44
CA LEU A 52 -6.34 22.07 -4.30
C LEU A 52 -6.57 22.77 -5.64
N HIS A 53 -7.74 22.56 -6.25
CA HIS A 53 -8.14 23.21 -7.49
C HIS A 53 -8.12 24.73 -7.36
N SER A 54 -8.78 25.27 -6.32
CA SER A 54 -8.81 26.72 -6.05
C SER A 54 -7.40 27.32 -5.90
N ILE A 55 -6.49 26.63 -5.19
CA ILE A 55 -5.11 27.11 -5.00
C ILE A 55 -4.35 27.11 -6.32
N GLN A 56 -4.43 26.01 -7.10
CA GLN A 56 -3.69 25.90 -8.35
C GLN A 56 -4.19 26.88 -9.41
N SER A 57 -5.51 27.08 -9.52
CA SER A 57 -6.08 28.10 -10.40
C SER A 57 -5.61 29.51 -10.02
N ALA A 58 -5.55 29.83 -8.72
CA ALA A 58 -5.07 31.13 -8.25
C ALA A 58 -3.57 31.36 -8.55
N CYS A 59 -2.78 30.29 -8.59
CA CYS A 59 -1.36 30.34 -8.97
C CYS A 59 -1.13 30.34 -10.49
N GLY A 60 -2.17 30.20 -11.31
CA GLY A 60 -2.05 30.09 -12.77
C GLY A 60 -1.60 28.71 -13.27
N ASP A 61 -1.62 27.69 -12.40
CA ASP A 61 -1.17 26.31 -12.68
C ASP A 61 -2.36 25.33 -12.77
N GLY A 62 -3.52 25.79 -13.25
CA GLY A 62 -4.72 24.95 -13.38
C GLY A 62 -4.54 23.78 -14.37
N ASP A 63 -3.61 23.92 -15.32
CA ASP A 63 -3.20 22.90 -16.30
C ASP A 63 -2.45 21.70 -15.67
N ALA A 64 -1.97 21.85 -14.43
CA ALA A 64 -1.35 20.78 -13.68
C ALA A 64 -2.36 19.74 -13.17
N LEU A 65 -3.64 20.07 -13.12
CA LEU A 65 -4.72 19.17 -12.71
C LEU A 65 -5.15 18.23 -13.84
N PRO A 66 -5.69 17.04 -13.52
CA PRO A 66 -6.24 16.15 -14.53
C PRO A 66 -7.48 16.75 -15.22
N PRO A 67 -7.83 16.27 -16.43
CA PRO A 67 -9.07 16.65 -17.09
C PRO A 67 -10.25 15.98 -16.37
N LEU A 68 -10.77 16.65 -15.35
CA LEU A 68 -11.87 16.15 -14.52
C LEU A 68 -13.16 16.07 -15.34
N ASP A 69 -13.92 14.99 -15.17
CA ASP A 69 -15.27 14.83 -15.71
C ASP A 69 -16.26 14.49 -14.59
N GLY A 70 -17.38 15.21 -14.54
CA GLY A 70 -18.41 15.08 -13.50
C GLY A 70 -17.85 15.18 -12.08
N ASP A 71 -18.12 14.15 -11.26
CA ASP A 71 -17.74 14.09 -9.84
C ASP A 71 -16.33 13.49 -9.60
N GLN A 72 -15.51 13.34 -10.64
CA GLN A 72 -14.16 12.82 -10.49
C GLN A 72 -13.26 13.80 -9.73
N THR A 73 -12.29 13.26 -9.01
CA THR A 73 -11.27 14.03 -8.30
C THR A 73 -9.88 13.70 -8.82
N VAL A 74 -8.87 14.39 -8.31
CA VAL A 74 -7.46 14.08 -8.62
C VAL A 74 -7.05 12.65 -8.25
N PHE A 75 -7.75 12.00 -7.33
CA PHE A 75 -7.46 10.62 -6.89
C PHE A 75 -7.89 9.56 -7.91
N GLU A 76 -8.73 9.94 -8.89
CA GLU A 76 -9.12 9.08 -10.02
C GLU A 76 -8.07 8.99 -11.11
N TYR A 77 -7.01 9.80 -11.03
CA TYR A 77 -5.98 9.88 -12.04
C TYR A 77 -4.59 9.49 -11.52
N VAL A 78 -3.72 9.09 -12.46
CA VAL A 78 -2.30 8.82 -12.24
C VAL A 78 -1.48 9.46 -13.36
N PRO A 79 -0.34 10.10 -13.06
CA PRO A 79 0.56 10.57 -14.10
C PRO A 79 1.17 9.38 -14.86
N ASN A 80 1.03 9.36 -16.19
CA ASN A 80 1.58 8.27 -17.01
C ASN A 80 3.10 8.28 -16.98
N ARG A 81 3.71 7.29 -16.33
CA ARG A 81 5.16 7.14 -16.25
C ARG A 81 5.77 6.56 -17.53
N GLU A 82 4.98 5.93 -18.39
CA GLU A 82 5.43 5.29 -19.64
C GLU A 82 5.54 6.27 -20.81
N ASP A 83 4.90 7.44 -20.71
CA ASP A 83 5.01 8.51 -21.71
C ASP A 83 5.58 9.81 -21.10
N PRO A 84 6.85 9.82 -20.64
CA PRO A 84 7.51 11.04 -20.16
C PRO A 84 7.58 12.13 -21.23
N SER A 85 7.62 11.72 -22.51
CA SER A 85 7.71 12.62 -23.68
C SER A 85 6.54 13.60 -23.79
N LYS A 86 5.37 13.23 -23.24
CA LYS A 86 4.17 14.08 -23.19
C LYS A 86 3.93 14.69 -21.82
N ALA A 87 5.00 14.93 -21.07
CA ALA A 87 4.98 15.56 -19.77
C ALA A 87 4.08 14.83 -18.76
N TYR A 88 4.16 13.49 -18.71
CA TYR A 88 3.34 12.66 -17.82
C TYR A 88 1.84 12.96 -17.95
N PRO A 89 1.20 12.64 -19.07
CA PRO A 89 -0.22 12.87 -19.23
C PRO A 89 -1.01 12.13 -18.15
N TRP A 90 -2.08 12.75 -17.66
CA TRP A 90 -2.97 12.13 -16.70
C TRP A 90 -3.70 10.95 -17.33
N LEU A 91 -3.67 9.80 -16.66
CA LEU A 91 -4.44 8.61 -17.01
C LEU A 91 -5.50 8.36 -15.95
N LEU A 92 -6.73 8.13 -16.39
CA LEU A 92 -7.78 7.66 -15.50
C LEU A 92 -7.46 6.23 -15.05
N TRP A 93 -7.55 5.97 -13.75
CA TRP A 93 -7.42 4.62 -13.20
C TRP A 93 -8.48 3.71 -13.83
N LYS A 94 -8.03 2.56 -14.34
CA LYS A 94 -8.90 1.51 -14.83
C LYS A 94 -8.65 0.25 -14.02
N PRO A 95 -9.70 -0.48 -13.60
CA PRO A 95 -9.49 -1.77 -12.96
C PRO A 95 -8.81 -2.72 -13.95
N GLU A 96 -7.81 -3.46 -13.47
CA GLU A 96 -7.25 -4.54 -14.27
C GLU A 96 -8.30 -5.61 -14.53
N VAL A 97 -8.33 -6.13 -15.76
CA VAL A 97 -9.25 -7.21 -16.11
C VAL A 97 -8.76 -8.49 -15.42
N TRP A 98 -9.46 -8.88 -14.35
CA TRP A 98 -9.17 -10.11 -13.65
C TRP A 98 -9.38 -11.33 -14.55
N LYS A 99 -8.37 -12.19 -14.63
CA LYS A 99 -8.42 -13.46 -15.37
C LYS A 99 -8.56 -14.61 -14.37
N PRO A 100 -9.60 -15.45 -14.48
CA PRO A 100 -9.79 -16.54 -13.55
C PRO A 100 -8.67 -17.59 -13.67
N PRO A 101 -8.13 -18.09 -12.54
CA PRO A 101 -7.18 -19.20 -12.58
C PRO A 101 -7.85 -20.49 -13.05
N LYS A 102 -7.05 -21.43 -13.58
CA LYS A 102 -7.54 -22.73 -14.08
C LYS A 102 -8.32 -23.53 -13.03
N LYS A 103 -7.96 -23.39 -11.75
CA LYS A 103 -8.69 -23.92 -10.61
C LYS A 103 -9.04 -22.77 -9.67
N LEU A 104 -10.33 -22.58 -9.42
CA LEU A 104 -10.82 -21.56 -8.51
C LEU A 104 -10.75 -22.10 -7.08
N ASN A 105 -9.85 -21.54 -6.27
CA ASN A 105 -9.89 -21.68 -4.82
C ASN A 105 -10.34 -20.36 -4.20
N PHE A 106 -11.57 -20.32 -3.70
CA PHE A 106 -12.17 -19.10 -3.16
C PHE A 106 -11.42 -18.54 -1.95
N SER A 107 -10.78 -19.39 -1.14
CA SER A 107 -10.10 -18.95 0.08
C SER A 107 -8.78 -18.22 -0.20
N SER A 108 -8.21 -18.38 -1.39
CA SER A 108 -6.95 -17.77 -1.81
C SER A 108 -7.12 -16.81 -2.97
N LEU A 109 -8.36 -16.45 -3.32
CA LEU A 109 -8.62 -15.63 -4.48
C LEU A 109 -8.38 -14.15 -4.14
N LEU A 110 -7.49 -13.54 -4.91
CA LEU A 110 -7.23 -12.11 -4.86
C LEU A 110 -7.71 -11.50 -6.18
N ILE A 111 -8.64 -10.56 -6.08
CA ILE A 111 -9.19 -9.86 -7.24
C ILE A 111 -8.71 -8.42 -7.17
N PRO A 112 -8.02 -7.93 -8.22
CA PRO A 112 -7.63 -6.53 -8.30
C PRO A 112 -8.88 -5.67 -8.35
N THR A 113 -8.95 -4.75 -7.41
CA THR A 113 -9.90 -3.64 -7.43
C THR A 113 -9.14 -2.38 -7.79
N LEU A 114 -9.87 -1.37 -8.23
CA LEU A 114 -9.30 -0.06 -8.52
C LEU A 114 -8.58 0.53 -7.29
N ASP A 115 -9.09 0.31 -6.08
CA ASP A 115 -8.43 0.73 -4.83
C ASP A 115 -7.18 -0.10 -4.52
N SER A 116 -7.19 -1.41 -4.78
CA SER A 116 -5.99 -2.26 -4.66
C SER A 116 -4.90 -1.81 -5.64
N CYS A 117 -5.23 -1.55 -6.91
CA CYS A 117 -4.27 -1.10 -7.91
C CYS A 117 -3.62 0.24 -7.52
N ARG A 118 -4.42 1.20 -7.03
CA ARG A 118 -3.92 2.48 -6.52
C ARG A 118 -2.96 2.26 -5.35
N ALA A 119 -3.35 1.45 -4.37
CA ALA A 119 -2.54 1.17 -3.19
C ALA A 119 -1.23 0.45 -3.53
N GLU A 120 -1.28 -0.55 -4.42
CA GLU A 120 -0.09 -1.24 -4.95
C GLU A 120 0.86 -0.26 -5.64
N PHE A 121 0.32 0.66 -6.45
CA PHE A 121 1.12 1.70 -7.08
C PHE A 121 1.82 2.61 -6.06
N MET A 122 1.12 3.02 -5.00
CA MET A 122 1.71 3.83 -3.92
C MET A 122 2.80 3.06 -3.17
N ILE A 123 2.56 1.79 -2.85
CA ILE A 123 3.55 0.92 -2.20
C ILE A 123 4.77 0.75 -3.12
N ASN A 124 4.56 0.54 -4.42
CA ASN A 124 5.63 0.38 -5.41
C ASN A 124 6.52 1.62 -5.51
N ILE A 125 5.91 2.82 -5.60
CA ILE A 125 6.64 4.09 -5.61
C ILE A 125 7.55 4.20 -4.39
N ILE A 126 7.02 3.99 -3.18
CA ILE A 126 7.79 4.15 -1.94
C ILE A 126 8.87 3.06 -1.79
N SER A 127 8.59 1.84 -2.26
CA SER A 127 9.51 0.70 -2.16
C SER A 127 10.71 0.79 -3.10
N ASN A 128 10.59 1.51 -4.22
CA ASN A 128 11.66 1.64 -5.23
C ASN A 128 12.69 2.73 -4.93
N LEU A 129 12.48 3.53 -3.89
CA LEU A 129 13.49 4.48 -3.45
C LEU A 129 14.64 3.77 -2.75
N ASP A 130 15.87 4.23 -2.97
CA ASP A 130 16.98 3.81 -2.12
C ASP A 130 16.81 4.31 -0.69
N ARG A 131 17.19 3.45 0.25
CA ARG A 131 17.22 3.82 1.66
C ARG A 131 18.24 4.94 1.87
N SER A 132 17.78 6.08 2.37
CA SER A 132 18.64 7.21 2.72
C SER A 132 18.33 7.67 4.15
N ARG A 133 19.36 8.10 4.88
CA ARG A 133 19.19 8.73 6.20
C ARG A 133 19.01 10.25 6.09
N ALA A 134 19.44 10.84 4.99
CA ALA A 134 19.37 12.28 4.76
C ALA A 134 19.15 12.56 3.26
N PRO A 135 17.94 12.97 2.84
CA PRO A 135 16.70 13.00 3.62
C PRO A 135 16.23 11.58 4.01
N PRO A 136 15.46 11.41 5.11
CA PRO A 136 15.08 10.11 5.61
C PRO A 136 14.06 9.40 4.71
N ASN A 137 14.44 8.24 4.20
CA ASN A 137 13.57 7.30 3.51
C ASN A 137 13.85 5.86 3.96
N PHE A 138 12.80 5.15 4.37
CA PHE A 138 12.89 3.83 4.97
C PHE A 138 12.20 2.72 4.16
N GLN A 139 11.78 3.02 2.91
CA GLN A 139 11.09 2.05 2.03
C GLN A 139 9.88 1.40 2.71
N SER A 140 9.05 2.24 3.33
CA SER A 140 8.04 1.83 4.29
C SER A 140 6.70 2.53 4.00
N ALA A 141 5.69 1.76 3.65
CA ALA A 141 4.34 2.24 3.39
C ALA A 141 3.35 1.71 4.44
N LEU A 142 2.37 2.49 4.85
CA LEU A 142 1.36 2.12 5.85
C LEU A 142 -0.05 2.32 5.29
N MET A 143 -0.80 1.22 5.17
CA MET A 143 -2.21 1.25 4.83
C MET A 143 -3.04 1.40 6.10
N VAL A 144 -3.83 2.47 6.18
CA VAL A 144 -4.80 2.70 7.25
C VAL A 144 -6.20 2.46 6.67
N GLY A 145 -7.14 1.90 7.41
CA GLY A 145 -8.52 1.78 6.91
C GLY A 145 -9.39 0.93 7.82
N ALA A 146 -10.71 1.00 7.65
CA ALA A 146 -11.65 0.20 8.42
C ALA A 146 -11.44 -1.33 8.24
N SER A 147 -12.03 -2.14 9.11
CA SER A 147 -12.01 -3.60 8.88
C SER A 147 -12.75 -3.91 7.57
N GLY A 148 -12.22 -4.85 6.78
CA GLY A 148 -12.79 -5.19 5.49
C GLY A 148 -12.39 -4.29 4.30
N THR A 149 -11.51 -3.29 4.47
CA THR A 149 -11.02 -2.43 3.37
C THR A 149 -9.90 -3.06 2.53
N ALA A 150 -9.88 -4.39 2.43
CA ALA A 150 -8.94 -5.17 1.62
C ALA A 150 -7.42 -4.98 1.87
N LYS A 151 -6.99 -4.27 2.92
CA LYS A 151 -5.56 -4.01 3.24
C LYS A 151 -4.65 -5.25 3.13
N THR A 152 -5.02 -6.33 3.82
CA THR A 152 -4.28 -7.60 3.79
C THR A 152 -4.25 -8.19 2.38
N SER A 153 -5.39 -8.19 1.68
CA SER A 153 -5.49 -8.71 0.32
C SER A 153 -4.60 -7.94 -0.65
N THR A 154 -4.61 -6.60 -0.58
CA THR A 154 -3.76 -5.71 -1.39
C THR A 154 -2.27 -5.93 -1.10
N ALA A 155 -1.87 -6.05 0.17
CA ALA A 155 -0.47 -6.34 0.51
C ALA A 155 -0.02 -7.70 -0.05
N MET A 156 -0.88 -8.71 0.04
CA MET A 156 -0.60 -10.03 -0.51
C MET A 156 -0.53 -10.03 -2.04
N MET A 157 -1.40 -9.27 -2.72
CA MET A 157 -1.33 -9.09 -4.17
C MET A 157 0.00 -8.46 -4.60
N TYR A 158 0.39 -7.36 -3.96
CA TYR A 158 1.66 -6.69 -4.21
C TYR A 158 2.86 -7.65 -4.09
N VAL A 159 2.86 -8.43 -3.00
CA VAL A 159 3.93 -9.39 -2.71
C VAL A 159 3.94 -10.59 -3.67
N GLN A 160 2.78 -11.07 -4.11
CA GLN A 160 2.66 -12.15 -5.08
C GLN A 160 3.07 -11.73 -6.49
N GLY A 161 3.09 -10.43 -6.79
CA GLY A 161 3.60 -9.90 -8.06
C GLY A 161 5.11 -10.07 -8.24
N PHE A 162 5.86 -10.38 -7.18
CA PHE A 162 7.31 -10.58 -7.26
C PHE A 162 7.67 -12.00 -7.69
N SER A 163 8.72 -12.12 -8.50
CA SER A 163 9.41 -13.40 -8.66
C SER A 163 10.19 -13.72 -7.38
N LEU A 164 10.09 -14.97 -6.89
CA LEU A 164 10.87 -15.47 -5.75
C LEU A 164 12.38 -15.43 -6.00
N ASP A 165 12.79 -15.34 -7.27
CA ASP A 165 14.19 -15.15 -7.65
C ASP A 165 14.67 -13.72 -7.45
N GLU A 166 13.77 -12.75 -7.51
CA GLU A 166 14.07 -11.33 -7.42
C GLU A 166 13.89 -10.77 -6.01
N ARG A 167 12.81 -11.16 -5.31
CA ARG A 167 12.44 -10.57 -4.02
C ARG A 167 11.71 -11.58 -3.12
N LEU A 168 12.15 -11.67 -1.88
CA LEU A 168 11.53 -12.47 -0.84
C LEU A 168 10.43 -11.67 -0.11
N SER A 169 9.58 -12.37 0.61
CA SER A 169 8.58 -11.72 1.45
C SER A 169 8.31 -12.49 2.73
N LYS A 170 7.96 -11.75 3.78
CA LYS A 170 7.54 -12.31 5.07
C LYS A 170 6.36 -11.54 5.61
N ARG A 171 5.28 -12.24 5.93
CA ARG A 171 4.14 -11.69 6.67
C ARG A 171 4.31 -11.94 8.17
N ILE A 172 4.09 -10.91 8.96
CA ILE A 172 4.07 -10.93 10.42
C ILE A 172 2.73 -10.32 10.85
N ASN A 173 1.90 -11.12 11.52
CA ASN A 173 0.63 -10.66 12.07
C ASN A 173 0.85 -10.25 13.53
N PHE A 174 0.62 -8.99 13.85
CA PHE A 174 0.66 -8.53 15.22
C PHE A 174 -0.60 -8.93 15.98
N SER A 175 -0.41 -9.19 17.27
CA SER A 175 -1.49 -9.49 18.22
C SER A 175 -1.14 -8.86 19.56
N SER A 176 -2.08 -8.87 20.50
CA SER A 176 -1.83 -8.46 21.89
C SER A 176 -0.74 -9.30 22.58
N ALA A 177 -0.50 -10.52 22.10
CA ALA A 177 0.52 -11.43 22.64
C ALA A 177 1.90 -11.27 21.97
N THR A 178 2.03 -10.45 20.92
CA THR A 178 3.32 -10.30 20.23
C THR A 178 4.29 -9.48 21.07
N THR A 179 5.32 -10.16 21.60
CA THR A 179 6.36 -9.55 22.43
C THR A 179 7.50 -8.96 21.57
N PRO A 180 8.27 -8.00 22.10
CA PRO A 180 9.46 -7.47 21.40
C PRO A 180 10.46 -8.58 21.06
N GLU A 181 10.74 -9.48 22.00
CA GLU A 181 11.63 -10.61 21.78
C GLU A 181 11.11 -11.55 20.67
N GLY A 182 9.81 -11.85 20.66
CA GLY A 182 9.19 -12.66 19.61
C GLY A 182 9.30 -12.03 18.23
N PHE A 183 9.11 -10.70 18.14
CA PHE A 183 9.30 -9.95 16.91
C PHE A 183 10.76 -10.01 16.41
N GLN A 184 11.74 -9.74 17.27
CA GLN A 184 13.16 -9.82 16.90
C GLN A 184 13.54 -11.23 16.44
N ARG A 185 13.16 -12.28 17.18
CA ARG A 185 13.45 -13.67 16.80
C ARG A 185 12.84 -14.04 15.44
N THR A 186 11.63 -13.55 15.16
CA THR A 186 10.96 -13.78 13.87
C THR A 186 11.71 -13.15 12.70
N ILE A 187 12.27 -11.95 12.88
CA ILE A 187 13.08 -11.32 11.83
C ILE A 187 14.44 -12.01 11.72
N GLU A 188 15.05 -12.38 12.84
CA GLU A 188 16.35 -13.07 12.87
C GLU A 188 16.30 -14.46 12.21
N SER A 189 15.16 -15.16 12.25
CA SER A 189 14.99 -16.44 11.54
C SER A 189 14.91 -16.30 10.02
N GLU A 190 14.70 -15.09 9.50
CA GLU A 190 14.51 -14.81 8.07
C GLU A 190 15.76 -14.17 7.43
N VAL A 191 16.86 -14.08 8.17
CA VAL A 191 18.11 -13.46 7.69
C VAL A 191 19.31 -14.33 8.02
N GLU A 192 20.30 -14.30 7.15
CA GLU A 192 21.58 -14.99 7.32
C GLU A 192 22.73 -13.99 7.45
N ARG A 193 23.84 -14.46 8.00
CA ARG A 193 25.03 -13.64 8.18
C ARG A 193 25.71 -13.42 6.83
N LYS A 194 25.89 -12.15 6.45
CA LYS A 194 26.64 -11.75 5.25
C LYS A 194 28.12 -11.58 5.56
N THR A 195 28.43 -10.62 6.45
CA THR A 195 29.82 -10.31 6.86
C THR A 195 29.81 -9.69 8.25
N GLY A 196 30.72 -10.07 9.14
CA GLY A 196 30.87 -9.40 10.44
C GLY A 196 29.57 -9.41 11.26
N LYS A 197 29.03 -8.21 11.55
CA LYS A 197 27.74 -7.97 12.25
C LYS A 197 26.60 -7.62 11.28
N THR A 198 26.81 -7.76 9.98
CA THR A 198 25.85 -7.46 8.91
C THR A 198 25.17 -8.73 8.42
N PHE A 199 23.85 -8.65 8.30
CA PHE A 199 22.93 -9.71 7.90
C PHE A 199 22.11 -9.26 6.71
N CYS A 200 21.63 -10.22 5.94
CA CYS A 200 20.69 -9.98 4.86
C CYS A 200 19.76 -11.19 4.71
N PRO A 201 18.64 -11.05 4.00
CA PRO A 201 17.82 -12.20 3.63
C PRO A 201 18.63 -13.25 2.85
N PRO A 202 18.16 -14.51 2.81
CA PRO A 202 18.83 -15.61 2.12
C PRO A 202 19.24 -15.29 0.68
N GLY A 203 20.48 -15.63 0.34
CA GLY A 203 21.06 -15.35 -0.98
C GLY A 203 21.31 -13.87 -1.24
N GLY A 204 21.23 -13.03 -0.21
CA GLY A 204 21.36 -11.58 -0.34
C GLY A 204 20.26 -10.92 -1.16
N LYS A 205 19.11 -11.58 -1.36
CA LYS A 205 17.95 -11.03 -2.07
C LYS A 205 17.28 -9.93 -1.23
N PRO A 206 16.65 -8.91 -1.85
CA PRO A 206 15.78 -8.00 -1.11
C PRO A 206 14.55 -8.73 -0.55
N MET A 207 14.06 -8.28 0.60
CA MET A 207 12.86 -8.84 1.25
C MET A 207 11.87 -7.75 1.65
N THR A 208 10.59 -8.00 1.42
CA THR A 208 9.49 -7.18 1.92
C THR A 208 8.87 -7.80 3.17
N ILE A 209 8.91 -7.07 4.28
CA ILE A 209 8.25 -7.44 5.53
C ILE A 209 6.86 -6.79 5.55
N PHE A 210 5.82 -7.61 5.52
CA PHE A 210 4.44 -7.16 5.71
C PHE A 210 4.04 -7.30 7.19
N LEU A 211 3.81 -6.17 7.84
CA LEU A 211 3.39 -6.01 9.23
C LEU A 211 1.88 -5.79 9.27
N ASP A 212 1.12 -6.86 9.49
CA ASP A 212 -0.33 -6.79 9.61
C ASP A 212 -0.76 -6.42 11.03
N ASP A 213 -1.86 -5.69 11.15
CA ASP A 213 -2.45 -5.27 12.43
C ASP A 213 -1.51 -4.52 13.39
N MET A 214 -0.77 -3.53 12.88
CA MET A 214 0.26 -2.80 13.64
C MET A 214 -0.24 -2.17 14.95
N SER A 215 -1.53 -1.85 15.10
CA SER A 215 -2.07 -1.27 16.33
C SER A 215 -2.42 -2.28 17.43
N MET A 216 -2.34 -3.58 17.15
CA MET A 216 -2.72 -4.64 18.10
C MET A 216 -1.74 -4.95 19.24
N PRO A 217 -0.41 -4.70 19.15
CA PRO A 217 0.49 -4.98 20.26
C PRO A 217 0.06 -4.30 21.56
N LEU A 218 0.37 -4.96 22.68
CA LEU A 218 -0.02 -4.50 24.02
C LEU A 218 0.46 -3.07 24.28
N VAL A 219 -0.46 -2.22 24.72
CA VAL A 219 -0.18 -0.89 25.26
C VAL A 219 0.08 -1.07 26.76
N ASN A 220 1.25 -0.64 27.23
CA ASN A 220 1.58 -0.71 28.66
C ASN A 220 0.84 0.37 29.47
N GLN A 221 0.99 0.36 30.79
CA GLN A 221 0.35 1.33 31.68
C GLN A 221 0.76 2.80 31.46
N TRP A 222 1.85 3.04 30.72
CA TRP A 222 2.33 4.38 30.36
C TRP A 222 1.88 4.82 28.95
N GLY A 223 1.12 3.99 28.23
CA GLY A 223 0.66 4.27 26.89
C GLY A 223 1.64 3.87 25.78
N ASP A 224 2.73 3.19 26.10
CA ASP A 224 3.72 2.77 25.11
C ASP A 224 3.42 1.38 24.53
N GLN A 225 3.72 1.22 23.25
CA GLN A 225 3.75 -0.08 22.58
C GLN A 225 5.21 -0.52 22.37
N VAL A 226 5.77 -1.23 23.35
CA VAL A 226 7.19 -1.63 23.38
C VAL A 226 7.59 -2.43 22.13
N THR A 227 6.71 -3.30 21.64
CA THR A 227 6.93 -4.08 20.41
C THR A 227 7.13 -3.17 19.20
N LEU A 228 6.36 -2.08 19.09
CA LEU A 228 6.49 -1.13 17.98
C LEU A 228 7.72 -0.23 18.09
N GLU A 229 8.29 -0.04 19.28
CA GLU A 229 9.58 0.65 19.40
C GLU A 229 10.69 -0.19 18.77
N LEU A 230 10.63 -1.52 18.94
CA LEU A 230 11.56 -2.43 18.30
C LEU A 230 11.34 -2.51 16.78
N THR A 231 10.09 -2.50 16.32
CA THR A 231 9.76 -2.33 14.89
C THR A 231 10.31 -1.01 14.34
N ARG A 232 10.12 0.10 15.05
CA ARG A 232 10.67 1.40 14.68
C ARG A 232 12.20 1.34 14.59
N GLN A 233 12.87 0.67 15.54
CA GLN A 233 14.31 0.49 15.51
C GLN A 233 14.77 -0.24 14.25
N LEU A 234 14.07 -1.32 13.87
CA LEU A 234 14.36 -2.06 12.65
C LEU A 234 14.22 -1.17 11.40
N VAL A 235 13.10 -0.45 11.28
CA VAL A 235 12.81 0.42 10.12
C VAL A 235 13.78 1.60 10.05
N ASP A 236 14.08 2.24 11.17
CA ASP A 236 14.89 3.45 11.24
C ASP A 236 16.39 3.14 11.18
N MET A 237 16.86 2.33 12.13
CA MET A 237 18.29 2.04 12.31
C MET A 237 18.77 0.89 11.42
N GLY A 238 17.86 0.01 10.99
CA GLY A 238 18.20 -1.10 10.09
C GLY A 238 18.75 -2.29 10.83
N GLY A 239 18.21 -2.62 12.00
CA GLY A 239 18.70 -3.75 12.78
C GLY A 239 18.34 -3.75 14.25
N PHE A 240 18.96 -4.68 14.98
CA PHE A 240 18.74 -4.94 16.40
C PHE A 240 20.03 -4.93 17.18
N TYR A 241 19.95 -4.90 18.51
CA TYR A 241 21.10 -5.23 19.34
C TYR A 241 21.14 -6.74 19.59
N PHE A 242 22.33 -7.33 19.61
CA PHE A 242 22.50 -8.73 19.97
C PHE A 242 22.08 -8.96 21.42
N LEU A 243 21.31 -10.02 21.65
CA LEU A 243 20.88 -10.47 22.98
C LEU A 243 21.78 -11.59 23.54
N ASP A 244 22.56 -12.25 22.67
CA ASP A 244 23.54 -13.27 23.03
C ASP A 244 24.52 -12.74 24.08
N LYS A 245 24.84 -13.57 25.09
CA LYS A 245 25.68 -13.17 26.22
C LYS A 245 27.02 -12.57 25.77
N ASP A 246 27.66 -13.18 24.78
CA ASP A 246 29.03 -12.82 24.36
C ASP A 246 29.10 -11.59 23.45
N LYS A 247 27.96 -11.12 22.93
CA LYS A 247 27.89 -9.99 21.97
C LYS A 247 26.90 -8.91 22.43
N ARG A 248 26.47 -8.97 23.69
CA ARG A 248 25.43 -8.09 24.22
C ARG A 248 25.79 -6.62 24.02
N GLY A 249 24.85 -5.85 23.47
CA GLY A 249 25.04 -4.42 23.22
C GLY A 249 25.70 -4.09 21.87
N ASP A 250 26.18 -5.09 21.13
CA ASP A 250 26.60 -4.89 19.76
C ASP A 250 25.39 -4.70 18.83
N PHE A 251 25.50 -3.78 17.86
CA PHE A 251 24.46 -3.59 16.86
C PHE A 251 24.61 -4.60 15.71
N LYS A 252 23.53 -5.32 15.43
CA LYS A 252 23.31 -6.22 14.29
C LYS A 252 22.64 -5.43 13.17
N THR A 253 23.36 -5.18 12.09
CA THR A 253 22.82 -4.49 10.90
C THR A 253 22.13 -5.50 9.99
N ILE A 254 20.93 -5.18 9.52
CA ILE A 254 20.15 -5.97 8.57
C ILE A 254 19.89 -5.12 7.33
N GLU A 255 20.44 -5.55 6.20
CA GLU A 255 20.33 -4.87 4.92
C GLU A 255 19.20 -5.45 4.05
N LYS A 256 18.80 -4.68 3.02
CA LYS A 256 17.86 -5.10 1.96
C LYS A 256 16.46 -5.50 2.46
N LEU A 257 15.99 -4.84 3.51
CA LEU A 257 14.60 -4.94 3.97
C LEU A 257 13.79 -3.71 3.55
N SER A 258 12.52 -3.96 3.24
CA SER A 258 11.48 -2.96 2.97
C SER A 258 10.22 -3.35 3.73
N TYR A 259 9.29 -2.40 3.96
CA TYR A 259 8.21 -2.59 4.91
C TYR A 259 6.86 -2.16 4.34
N ILE A 260 5.85 -2.98 4.62
CA ILE A 260 4.44 -2.64 4.39
C ILE A 260 3.74 -2.82 5.74
N GLY A 261 3.06 -1.80 6.21
CA GLY A 261 2.24 -1.85 7.41
C GLY A 261 0.76 -1.83 7.05
N ALA A 262 -0.07 -2.45 7.87
CA ALA A 262 -1.52 -2.27 7.85
C ALA A 262 -2.04 -2.01 9.28
N MET A 263 -3.01 -1.11 9.40
CA MET A 263 -3.72 -0.87 10.67
C MET A 263 -5.17 -0.42 10.45
N GLY A 264 -5.99 -0.61 11.48
CA GLY A 264 -7.32 -0.01 11.57
C GLY A 264 -7.25 1.51 11.74
N HIS A 265 -8.35 2.21 11.46
CA HIS A 265 -8.49 3.60 11.94
C HIS A 265 -8.36 3.65 13.47
N PRO A 266 -7.54 4.57 14.02
CA PRO A 266 -7.46 4.77 15.46
C PRO A 266 -8.78 5.35 16.00
N GLY A 267 -9.12 5.01 17.25
CA GLY A 267 -10.39 5.40 17.87
C GLY A 267 -11.44 4.29 17.83
N GLY A 268 -12.63 4.55 18.40
CA GLY A 268 -13.71 3.55 18.46
C GLY A 268 -13.33 2.24 19.17
N GLY A 269 -12.46 2.32 20.18
CA GLY A 269 -11.93 1.15 20.91
C GLY A 269 -10.66 0.53 20.29
N ARG A 270 -10.16 1.05 19.16
CA ARG A 270 -8.87 0.65 18.59
C ARG A 270 -7.75 1.57 19.06
N ASN A 271 -6.63 0.95 19.43
CA ASN A 271 -5.42 1.68 19.78
C ASN A 271 -4.83 2.37 18.56
N ASP A 272 -4.16 3.48 18.81
CA ASP A 272 -3.31 4.15 17.84
C ASP A 272 -1.86 3.67 17.99
N ILE A 273 -1.04 3.86 16.97
CA ILE A 273 0.39 3.54 17.03
C ILE A 273 1.22 4.78 17.44
N PRO A 274 2.41 4.62 18.07
CA PRO A 274 3.23 5.74 18.50
C PRO A 274 3.63 6.66 17.33
N ASN A 275 3.61 7.98 17.56
CA ASN A 275 3.98 8.99 16.55
C ASN A 275 5.40 8.80 16.01
N ARG A 276 6.33 8.30 16.84
CA ARG A 276 7.71 7.98 16.43
C ARG A 276 7.78 6.84 15.43
N THR A 277 6.82 5.91 15.46
CA THR A 277 6.70 4.83 14.48
C THR A 277 5.99 5.33 13.23
N LYS A 278 4.89 6.09 13.37
CA LYS A 278 4.16 6.69 12.23
C LYS A 278 5.06 7.49 11.30
N SER A 279 5.94 8.31 11.87
CA SER A 279 6.84 9.17 11.09
C SER A 279 7.85 8.40 10.22
N LYS A 280 7.97 7.09 10.43
CA LYS A 280 8.81 6.20 9.63
C LYS A 280 8.06 5.54 8.48
N PHE A 281 6.77 5.81 8.28
CA PHE A 281 5.98 5.22 7.20
C PHE A 281 5.29 6.30 6.36
N PHE A 282 5.21 6.07 5.06
CA PHE A 282 4.28 6.80 4.20
C PHE A 282 2.87 6.21 4.36
N ALA A 283 2.02 6.93 5.09
CA ALA A 283 0.67 6.45 5.41
C ALA A 283 -0.38 6.95 4.41
N PHE A 284 -1.31 6.07 4.01
CA PHE A 284 -2.46 6.41 3.18
C PHE A 284 -3.69 5.57 3.58
N ASN A 285 -4.88 6.12 3.32
CA ASN A 285 -6.15 5.52 3.70
C ASN A 285 -6.72 4.63 2.59
N MET A 286 -7.11 3.42 2.97
CA MET A 286 -7.87 2.44 2.20
C MET A 286 -9.34 2.60 2.56
N VAL A 287 -10.09 3.22 1.66
CA VAL A 287 -11.53 3.45 1.80
C VAL A 287 -12.32 2.16 1.57
N LEU A 288 -13.58 2.16 2.01
CA LEU A 288 -14.48 1.04 1.71
C LEU A 288 -14.74 0.96 0.20
N PRO A 289 -14.75 -0.26 -0.38
CA PRO A 289 -14.99 -0.43 -1.80
C PRO A 289 -16.38 0.10 -2.17
N SER A 290 -16.45 0.80 -3.31
CA SER A 290 -17.73 1.23 -3.88
C SER A 290 -18.61 0.04 -4.28
N VAL A 291 -19.92 0.25 -4.43
CA VAL A 291 -20.86 -0.75 -4.97
C VAL A 291 -20.38 -1.30 -6.32
N VAL A 292 -19.81 -0.43 -7.17
CA VAL A 292 -19.21 -0.82 -8.46
C VAL A 292 -18.01 -1.75 -8.25
N SER A 293 -17.16 -1.47 -7.26
CA SER A 293 -16.04 -2.34 -6.91
C SER A 293 -16.53 -3.70 -6.39
N VAL A 294 -17.59 -3.74 -5.58
CA VAL A 294 -18.21 -4.97 -5.07
C VAL A 294 -18.75 -5.83 -6.22
N ASP A 295 -19.46 -5.22 -7.19
CA ASP A 295 -19.90 -5.94 -8.39
C ASP A 295 -18.73 -6.47 -9.22
N ASN A 296 -17.66 -5.67 -9.39
CA ASN A 296 -16.48 -6.12 -10.11
C ASN A 296 -15.83 -7.34 -9.45
N ILE A 297 -15.78 -7.40 -8.11
CA ILE A 297 -15.26 -8.54 -7.37
C ILE A 297 -16.17 -9.76 -7.55
N TYR A 298 -17.40 -9.69 -7.07
CA TYR A 298 -18.27 -10.88 -7.00
C TYR A 298 -18.87 -11.25 -8.37
N GLY A 299 -19.18 -10.25 -9.18
CA GLY A 299 -19.69 -10.43 -10.54
C GLY A 299 -18.65 -11.07 -11.45
N SER A 300 -17.37 -10.72 -11.33
CA SER A 300 -16.32 -11.39 -12.13
C SER A 300 -16.17 -12.87 -11.76
N ILE A 301 -16.27 -13.21 -10.47
CA ILE A 301 -16.28 -14.61 -10.00
C ILE A 301 -17.49 -15.36 -10.56
N LEU A 302 -18.70 -14.78 -10.47
CA LEU A 302 -19.92 -15.40 -10.95
C LEU A 302 -19.87 -15.61 -12.46
N ARG A 303 -19.45 -14.61 -13.24
CA ARG A 303 -19.26 -14.72 -14.69
C ARG A 303 -18.19 -15.74 -15.07
N ALA A 304 -17.11 -15.85 -14.27
CA ALA A 304 -16.08 -16.87 -14.48
C ALA A 304 -16.59 -18.29 -14.20
N ARG A 305 -17.49 -18.46 -13.22
CA ARG A 305 -18.04 -19.76 -12.82
C ARG A 305 -19.21 -20.22 -13.68
N PHE A 306 -20.09 -19.30 -14.05
CA PHE A 306 -21.33 -19.53 -14.79
C PHE A 306 -21.26 -18.85 -16.14
N ASN A 307 -20.57 -19.47 -17.09
CA ASN A 307 -20.52 -19.03 -18.48
C ASN A 307 -20.90 -20.16 -19.44
N SER A 308 -21.15 -19.82 -20.69
CA SER A 308 -21.52 -20.80 -21.72
C SER A 308 -20.44 -21.88 -21.91
N LYS A 309 -19.16 -21.58 -21.68
CA LYS A 309 -18.06 -22.57 -21.74
C LYS A 309 -18.13 -23.60 -20.60
N SER A 310 -18.71 -23.24 -19.47
CA SER A 310 -18.97 -24.15 -18.34
C SER A 310 -20.26 -24.98 -18.50
N GLY A 311 -21.00 -24.80 -19.60
CA GLY A 311 -22.28 -25.47 -19.86
C GLY A 311 -23.48 -24.86 -19.13
N ALA A 312 -23.36 -23.61 -18.62
CA ALA A 312 -24.45 -22.94 -17.95
C ALA A 312 -25.55 -22.51 -18.95
N PRO A 313 -26.85 -22.74 -18.66
CA PRO A 313 -27.94 -22.25 -19.49
C PRO A 313 -27.97 -20.71 -19.57
N ASP A 314 -28.39 -20.14 -20.70
CA ASP A 314 -28.41 -18.68 -20.92
C ASP A 314 -29.22 -17.92 -19.85
N LYS A 315 -30.30 -18.53 -19.36
CA LYS A 315 -31.09 -17.98 -18.24
C LYS A 315 -30.26 -17.80 -16.97
N VAL A 316 -29.36 -18.76 -16.68
CA VAL A 316 -28.49 -18.72 -15.50
C VAL A 316 -27.42 -17.64 -15.67
N VAL A 317 -26.84 -17.54 -16.88
CA VAL A 317 -25.87 -16.48 -17.20
C VAL A 317 -26.50 -15.10 -17.01
N ALA A 318 -27.69 -14.86 -17.57
CA ALA A 318 -28.41 -13.59 -17.41
C ALA A 318 -28.80 -13.28 -15.96
N MET A 319 -29.03 -14.30 -15.13
CA MET A 319 -29.29 -14.11 -13.70
C MET A 319 -28.05 -13.66 -12.91
N THR A 320 -26.85 -14.03 -13.34
CA THR A 320 -25.63 -13.71 -12.58
C THR A 320 -25.38 -12.20 -12.45
N GLU A 321 -25.74 -11.43 -13.47
CA GLU A 321 -25.62 -9.96 -13.48
C GLU A 321 -26.59 -9.28 -12.51
N LYS A 322 -27.76 -9.89 -12.27
CA LYS A 322 -28.78 -9.36 -11.36
C LYS A 322 -28.52 -9.75 -9.91
N LEU A 323 -27.86 -10.89 -9.69
CA LEU A 323 -27.67 -11.47 -8.36
C LEU A 323 -26.76 -10.60 -7.47
N THR A 324 -25.71 -10.02 -8.05
CA THR A 324 -24.80 -9.12 -7.32
C THR A 324 -25.54 -7.89 -6.82
N VAL A 325 -26.23 -7.19 -7.73
CA VAL A 325 -27.03 -6.00 -7.41
C VAL A 325 -28.11 -6.32 -6.37
N ALA A 326 -28.87 -7.40 -6.57
CA ALA A 326 -29.91 -7.80 -5.62
C ALA A 326 -29.36 -8.12 -4.22
N THR A 327 -28.16 -8.71 -4.13
CA THR A 327 -27.52 -9.01 -2.84
C THR A 327 -27.07 -7.73 -2.13
N ILE A 328 -26.55 -6.76 -2.89
CA ILE A 328 -26.16 -5.45 -2.36
C ILE A 328 -27.40 -4.70 -1.84
N ASP A 329 -28.50 -4.70 -2.61
CA ASP A 329 -29.78 -4.08 -2.19
C ASP A 329 -30.32 -4.68 -0.89
N VAL A 330 -30.19 -6.00 -0.69
CA VAL A 330 -30.59 -6.67 0.56
C VAL A 330 -29.65 -6.29 1.70
N TRP A 331 -28.34 -6.27 1.45
CA TRP A 331 -27.34 -5.89 2.45
C TRP A 331 -27.56 -4.47 2.98
N ASP A 332 -27.80 -3.51 2.08
CA ASP A 332 -28.00 -2.11 2.42
C ASP A 332 -29.30 -1.87 3.21
N LYS A 333 -30.30 -2.76 3.10
CA LYS A 333 -31.53 -2.70 3.90
C LYS A 333 -31.41 -3.30 5.30
N ILE A 334 -30.45 -4.20 5.51
CA ILE A 334 -30.26 -4.92 6.78
C ILE A 334 -29.28 -4.19 7.71
N LYS A 335 -28.36 -3.42 7.13
CA LYS A 335 -27.26 -2.74 7.83
C LYS A 335 -27.70 -1.44 8.49
#